data_AF-A0A0F2Q3G9-F1
#
_entry.id   AF-A0A0F2Q3G9-F1
#
_cell.length_a   1.000
_cell.length_b   1.000
_cell.length_c   1.000
_cell.angle_alpha   90.00
_cell.angle_beta   90.00
_cell.angle_gamma   90.00
#
_symmetry.space_group_name_H-M   'P 1'
#
loop_
_entity.id
_entity.type
_entity.pdbx_description
1 polymer ?
#
loop_
_entity_poly.entity_id
_entity_poly.type
_entity_poly.pdbx_seq_one_letter_code
_entity_poly.pdbx_strand_id
1 'polypeptide(L)'
;MVIFMLKSSRSHQEFQQFVVEQLKVHYFLPGLTPTVLLHQRELASVWVTDLSKVATILNNSYSPNKGAPSRDPVDLFRSLLLMELTQERSIDDWVNNLKAFPIWAILSGFHPNDVP
;
A
#
# COMPACT_ATOMS: atom_id res chain seq x y z
N MET A 1 20.08 19.37 -9.29
CA MET A 1 19.06 18.30 -9.16
C MET A 1 18.09 18.73 -8.07
N VAL A 2 16.82 19.00 -8.40
CA VAL A 2 15.80 19.30 -7.38
C VAL A 2 15.23 17.96 -6.91
N ILE A 3 15.38 17.64 -5.64
CA ILE A 3 14.77 16.44 -5.04
C ILE A 3 13.41 16.88 -4.50
N PHE A 4 12.34 16.40 -5.12
CA PHE A 4 10.99 16.60 -4.59
C PHE A 4 10.81 15.71 -3.36
N MET A 5 10.35 16.30 -2.26
CA MET A 5 10.12 15.56 -1.03
C MET A 5 8.88 14.68 -1.11
N LEU A 6 7.83 15.14 -1.80
CA LEU A 6 6.68 14.32 -2.13
C LEU A 6 6.96 13.58 -3.45
N LYS A 7 7.04 12.25 -3.40
CA LYS A 7 7.12 11.43 -4.60
C LYS A 7 5.79 11.46 -5.35
N SER A 8 5.85 11.39 -6.69
CA SER A 8 4.67 11.17 -7.51
C SER A 8 4.02 9.85 -7.10
N SER A 9 2.75 9.91 -6.74
CA SER A 9 1.96 8.72 -6.42
C SER A 9 1.45 8.06 -7.70
N ARG A 10 1.24 6.74 -7.62
CA ARG A 10 0.60 5.98 -8.69
C ARG A 10 -0.86 6.37 -8.86
N SER A 11 -1.35 6.27 -10.10
CA SER A 11 -2.78 6.25 -10.39
C SER A 11 -3.44 5.00 -9.80
N HIS A 12 -4.76 5.06 -9.60
CA HIS A 12 -5.51 3.90 -9.10
C HIS A 12 -5.39 2.68 -10.03
N GLN A 13 -5.35 2.89 -11.35
CA GLN A 13 -5.16 1.81 -12.33
C GLN A 13 -3.77 1.16 -12.20
N GLU A 14 -2.71 1.95 -12.01
CA GLU A 14 -1.36 1.42 -11.77
C GLU A 14 -1.29 0.64 -10.45
N PHE A 15 -2.00 1.08 -9.41
CA PHE A 15 -2.15 0.33 -8.17
C PHE A 15 -2.86 -1.02 -8.40
N GLN A 16 -3.97 -1.03 -9.14
CA GLN A 16 -4.70 -2.27 -9.45
C GLN A 16 -3.83 -3.26 -10.24
N GLN A 17 -3.10 -2.76 -11.24
CA GLN A 17 -2.17 -3.57 -12.03
C GLN A 17 -1.07 -4.17 -11.13
N PHE A 18 -0.49 -3.35 -10.25
CA PHE A 18 0.47 -3.82 -9.26
C PHE A 18 -0.09 -4.94 -8.39
N VAL A 19 -1.30 -4.78 -7.84
CA VAL A 19 -1.93 -5.83 -7.00
C VAL A 19 -2.09 -7.12 -7.79
N VAL A 20 -2.58 -7.06 -9.03
CA VAL A 20 -2.75 -8.25 -9.89
C VAL A 20 -1.41 -8.96 -10.12
N GLU A 21 -0.37 -8.21 -10.47
CA GLU A 21 0.97 -8.77 -10.74
C GLU A 21 1.56 -9.43 -9.50
N GLN A 22 1.47 -8.76 -8.35
CA GLN A 22 2.03 -9.29 -7.11
C GLN A 22 1.23 -10.49 -6.58
N LEU A 23 -0.11 -10.46 -6.65
CA LEU A 23 -0.91 -11.63 -6.29
C LEU A 23 -0.63 -12.82 -7.21
N LYS A 24 -0.42 -12.58 -8.50
CA LYS A 24 -0.02 -13.63 -9.44
C LYS A 24 1.30 -14.28 -9.03
N VAL A 25 2.33 -13.48 -8.77
CA VAL A 25 3.68 -13.96 -8.44
C VAL A 25 3.71 -14.65 -7.08
N HIS A 26 3.10 -14.06 -6.06
CA HIS A 26 3.22 -14.53 -4.68
C HIS A 26 2.17 -15.55 -4.25
N TYR A 27 1.01 -15.61 -4.92
CA TYR A 27 -0.10 -16.46 -4.51
C TYR A 27 -0.61 -17.39 -5.60
N PHE A 28 -0.88 -16.91 -6.82
CA PHE A 28 -1.50 -17.76 -7.84
C PHE A 28 -0.51 -18.77 -8.47
N LEU A 29 0.69 -18.33 -8.86
CA LEU A 29 1.70 -19.24 -9.41
C LEU A 29 2.14 -20.33 -8.39
N PRO A 30 2.30 -20.03 -7.09
CA PRO A 30 2.58 -21.05 -6.08
C PRO A 30 1.38 -21.91 -5.66
N GLY A 31 0.18 -21.68 -6.20
CA GLY A 31 -1.03 -22.44 -5.85
C GLY A 31 -1.68 -22.06 -4.51
N LEU A 32 -1.40 -20.87 -3.98
CA LEU A 32 -1.89 -20.34 -2.70
C LEU A 32 -3.15 -19.46 -2.85
N THR A 33 -3.96 -19.69 -3.88
CA THR A 33 -5.23 -18.98 -4.11
C THR A 33 -6.16 -18.95 -2.88
N PRO A 34 -6.30 -20.01 -2.07
CA PRO A 34 -7.14 -19.97 -0.87
C PRO A 34 -6.76 -18.84 0.09
N THR A 35 -5.47 -18.50 0.22
CA THR A 35 -5.01 -17.41 1.10
C THR A 35 -5.53 -16.06 0.63
N VAL A 36 -5.59 -15.81 -0.69
CA VAL A 36 -6.15 -14.56 -1.23
C VAL A 36 -7.66 -14.49 -0.95
N LEU A 37 -8.37 -15.61 -1.05
CA LEU A 37 -9.80 -15.68 -0.80
C LEU A 37 -10.16 -15.42 0.67
N LEU A 38 -9.29 -15.81 1.61
CA LEU A 38 -9.47 -15.48 3.04
C LEU A 38 -9.49 -13.96 3.28
N HIS A 39 -8.81 -13.19 2.44
CA HIS A 39 -8.70 -11.72 2.52
C HIS A 39 -9.50 -11.00 1.43
N GLN A 40 -10.56 -11.64 0.90
CA GLN A 40 -11.37 -11.09 -0.18
C GLN A 40 -12.05 -9.75 0.18
N ARG A 41 -12.39 -9.55 1.46
CA ARG A 41 -13.05 -8.33 1.93
C ARG A 41 -12.07 -7.15 1.86
N GLU A 42 -10.87 -7.35 2.36
CA GLU A 42 -9.79 -6.35 2.38
C GLU A 42 -9.36 -6.04 0.94
N LEU A 43 -9.17 -7.08 0.11
CA LEU A 43 -8.89 -6.92 -1.31
C LEU A 43 -9.98 -6.11 -2.03
N ALA A 44 -11.25 -6.47 -1.87
CA ALA A 44 -12.36 -5.73 -2.49
C ALA A 44 -12.37 -4.27 -2.04
N SER A 45 -12.13 -4.01 -0.75
CA SER A 45 -12.09 -2.67 -0.19
C SER A 45 -10.99 -1.82 -0.84
N VAL A 46 -9.76 -2.31 -0.92
CA VAL A 46 -8.67 -1.54 -1.54
C VAL A 46 -8.81 -1.45 -3.06
N TRP A 47 -9.44 -2.44 -3.69
CA TRP A 47 -9.64 -2.47 -5.13
C TRP A 47 -10.57 -1.37 -5.65
N VAL A 48 -11.64 -1.08 -4.90
CA VAL A 48 -12.63 -0.05 -5.29
C VAL A 48 -12.31 1.34 -4.75
N THR A 49 -11.47 1.44 -3.71
CA THR A 49 -11.17 2.71 -3.05
C THR A 49 -10.05 3.44 -3.78
N ASP A 50 -10.41 4.37 -4.66
CA ASP A 50 -9.47 5.27 -5.31
C ASP A 50 -8.99 6.36 -4.34
N LEU A 51 -7.70 6.32 -4.02
CA LEU A 51 -7.02 7.26 -3.12
C LEU A 51 -6.10 8.24 -3.85
N SER A 52 -6.12 8.31 -5.19
CA SER A 52 -5.21 9.17 -5.96
C SER A 52 -5.30 10.66 -5.58
N LYS A 53 -6.45 11.12 -5.06
CA LYS A 53 -6.63 12.50 -4.56
C LYS A 53 -5.88 12.80 -3.27
N VAL A 54 -5.47 11.79 -2.50
CA VAL A 54 -4.71 11.97 -1.24
C VAL A 54 -3.39 12.68 -1.50
N ALA A 55 -2.69 12.35 -2.59
CA ALA A 55 -1.44 13.02 -2.97
C ALA A 55 -1.63 14.54 -3.15
N THR A 56 -2.72 14.96 -3.81
CA THR A 56 -3.05 16.37 -4.00
C THR A 56 -3.34 17.08 -2.69
N ILE A 57 -4.08 16.44 -1.77
CA ILE A 57 -4.40 16.99 -0.45
C ILE A 57 -3.12 17.19 0.36
N LEU A 58 -2.22 16.21 0.34
CA LEU A 58 -1.00 16.22 1.13
C LEU A 58 0.10 17.09 0.53
N ASN A 59 0.04 17.46 -0.74
CA ASN A 59 1.07 18.24 -1.42
C ASN A 59 1.47 19.52 -0.65
N ASN A 60 0.50 20.24 -0.09
CA ASN A 60 0.74 21.47 0.65
C ASN A 60 1.32 21.24 2.07
N SER A 61 1.33 19.99 2.54
CA SER A 61 1.87 19.60 3.85
C SER A 61 3.34 19.20 3.79
N TYR A 62 3.89 18.99 2.58
CA TYR A 62 5.30 18.66 2.37
C TYR A 62 6.09 19.90 1.94
N SER A 63 7.30 20.06 2.49
CA SER A 63 8.24 21.05 2.00
C SER A 63 8.67 20.70 0.57
N PRO A 64 8.77 21.66 -0.36
CA PRO A 64 9.22 21.37 -1.73
C PRO A 64 10.62 20.75 -1.81
N ASN A 65 11.52 21.11 -0.87
CA ASN A 65 12.95 20.81 -0.99
C ASN A 65 13.68 20.58 0.35
N LYS A 66 12.98 20.43 1.48
CA LYS A 66 13.59 20.18 2.79
C LYS A 66 13.05 18.90 3.41
N GLY A 67 13.95 18.06 3.93
CA GLY A 67 13.61 16.82 4.62
C GLY A 67 14.14 15.58 3.89
N ALA A 68 13.65 14.42 4.30
CA ALA A 68 13.86 13.17 3.58
C ALA A 68 12.71 12.96 2.57
N PRO A 69 12.98 12.38 1.39
CA PRO A 69 11.93 11.99 0.47
C PRO A 69 10.91 11.08 1.14
N SER A 70 9.63 11.36 0.95
CA SER A 70 8.56 10.57 1.50
C SER A 70 8.51 9.20 0.82
N ARG A 71 8.03 8.19 1.56
CA ARG A 71 7.35 7.05 0.93
C ARG A 71 6.08 7.56 0.24
N ASP A 72 5.54 6.78 -0.70
CA ASP A 72 4.30 7.17 -1.40
C ASP A 72 3.19 7.32 -0.35
N PRO A 73 2.67 8.54 -0.12
CA PRO A 73 1.70 8.76 0.93
C PRO A 73 0.34 8.13 0.61
N VAL A 74 0.04 7.85 -0.67
CA VAL A 74 -1.19 7.15 -1.06
C VAL A 74 -1.14 5.71 -0.56
N ASP A 75 0.00 5.04 -0.68
CA ASP A 75 0.19 3.67 -0.19
C ASP A 75 0.26 3.61 1.33
N LEU A 76 0.90 4.58 1.98
CA LEU A 76 0.86 4.71 3.45
C LEU A 76 -0.58 4.88 3.96
N PHE A 77 -1.37 5.74 3.32
CA PHE A 77 -2.77 5.94 3.73
C PHE A 77 -3.62 4.69 3.49
N ARG A 78 -3.39 3.98 2.37
CA ARG A 78 -4.04 2.68 2.12
C ARG A 78 -3.69 1.65 3.17
N SER A 79 -2.42 1.59 3.59
CA SER A 79 -1.97 0.71 4.66
C SER A 79 -2.65 1.03 5.99
N LEU A 80 -2.80 2.31 6.32
CA LEU A 80 -3.53 2.74 7.51
C LEU A 80 -5.01 2.34 7.47
N LEU A 81 -5.67 2.48 6.31
CA LEU A 81 -7.06 2.01 6.15
C LEU A 81 -7.17 0.49 6.32
N LEU A 82 -6.21 -0.28 5.81
CA LEU A 82 -6.15 -1.74 6.01
C LEU A 82 -5.92 -2.13 7.47
N MET A 83 -5.05 -1.40 8.18
CA MET A 83 -4.85 -1.58 9.61
C MET A 83 -6.18 -1.42 10.38
N GLU A 84 -6.93 -0.35 10.08
CA GLU A 84 -8.25 -0.12 10.69
C GLU A 84 -9.28 -1.19 10.27
N LEU A 85 -9.29 -1.62 9.00
CA LEU A 85 -10.20 -2.67 8.52
C LEU A 85 -9.95 -4.02 9.20
N THR A 86 -8.69 -4.33 9.49
CA THR A 86 -8.28 -5.54 10.23
C THR A 86 -8.38 -5.38 11.74
N GLN A 87 -8.77 -4.20 12.23
CA GLN A 87 -8.89 -3.86 13.65
C GLN A 87 -7.56 -3.94 14.43
N GLU A 88 -6.42 -3.86 13.73
CA GLU A 88 -5.12 -3.72 14.37
C GLU A 88 -5.01 -2.32 14.98
N ARG A 89 -4.62 -2.23 16.25
CA ARG A 89 -4.55 -0.97 17.02
C ARG A 89 -3.12 -0.52 17.28
N SER A 90 -2.15 -1.39 17.03
CA SER A 90 -0.74 -1.14 17.23
C SER A 90 -0.05 -0.97 15.88
N ILE A 91 0.56 0.20 15.66
CA ILE A 91 1.31 0.47 14.43
C ILE A 91 2.51 -0.46 14.32
N ASP A 92 3.19 -0.76 15.42
CA ASP A 92 4.34 -1.66 15.43
C ASP A 92 3.93 -3.09 15.05
N ASP A 93 2.80 -3.57 15.58
CA ASP A 93 2.27 -4.88 15.23
C ASP A 93 1.77 -4.93 13.78
N TRP A 94 1.15 -3.86 13.29
CA TRP A 94 0.80 -3.72 11.88
C TRP A 94 2.04 -3.79 10.98
N VAL A 95 3.11 -3.06 11.32
CA VAL A 95 4.37 -3.10 10.57
C VAL A 95 5.00 -4.49 10.62
N ASN A 96 4.92 -5.20 11.75
CA ASN A 96 5.35 -6.59 11.83
C ASN A 96 4.50 -7.50 10.93
N ASN A 97 3.19 -7.28 10.86
CA ASN A 97 2.30 -8.00 9.97
C ASN A 97 2.62 -7.73 8.48
N LEU A 98 2.94 -6.49 8.10
CA LEU A 98 3.40 -6.15 6.75
C LEU A 98 4.68 -6.91 6.36
N LYS A 99 5.60 -7.08 7.32
CA LYS A 99 6.87 -7.82 7.12
C LYS A 99 6.66 -9.34 7.08
N ALA A 100 5.74 -9.86 7.89
CA ALA A 100 5.51 -11.29 8.03
C ALA A 100 4.62 -11.87 6.91
N PHE A 101 3.64 -11.10 6.44
CA PHE A 101 2.63 -11.57 5.50
C PHE A 101 2.60 -10.71 4.24
N PRO A 102 3.11 -11.23 3.10
CA PRO A 102 3.16 -10.48 1.84
C PRO A 102 1.81 -9.90 1.38
N ILE A 103 0.69 -10.54 1.74
CA ILE A 103 -0.65 -10.08 1.39
C ILE A 103 -0.90 -8.66 1.89
N TRP A 104 -0.48 -8.33 3.12
CA TRP A 104 -0.73 -7.01 3.70
C TRP A 104 0.13 -5.94 3.03
N ALA A 105 1.38 -6.28 2.69
CA ALA A 105 2.24 -5.41 1.88
C ALA A 105 1.60 -5.12 0.52
N ILE A 106 1.20 -6.17 -0.20
CA ILE A 106 0.62 -6.08 -1.55
C ILE A 106 -0.66 -5.26 -1.55
N LEU A 107 -1.60 -5.55 -0.64
CA LEU A 107 -2.86 -4.80 -0.57
C LEU A 107 -2.66 -3.35 -0.14
N SER A 108 -1.59 -3.05 0.63
CA SER A 108 -1.20 -1.67 0.96
C SER A 108 -0.60 -0.92 -0.25
N GLY A 109 -0.11 -1.64 -1.26
CA GLY A 109 0.64 -1.09 -2.39
C GLY A 109 2.16 -1.24 -2.27
N PHE A 110 2.66 -1.82 -1.18
CA PHE A 110 4.10 -2.03 -0.97
C PHE A 110 4.59 -3.30 -1.63
N HIS A 111 5.79 -3.26 -2.18
CA HIS A 111 6.47 -4.48 -2.59
C HIS A 111 6.78 -5.32 -1.33
N PRO A 112 6.58 -6.65 -1.32
CA PRO A 112 6.78 -7.46 -0.10
C PRO A 112 8.16 -7.35 0.55
N ASN A 113 9.19 -7.01 -0.23
CA ASN A 113 10.56 -6.80 0.25
C ASN A 113 10.91 -5.33 0.57
N ASP A 114 9.98 -4.39 0.40
CA ASP A 114 10.15 -2.96 0.69
C ASP A 114 8.88 -2.42 1.38
N VAL A 115 8.75 -2.77 2.66
CA VAL A 115 7.69 -2.30 3.56
C VAL A 115 8.22 -1.26 4.54
N PRO A 116 7.35 -0.42 5.14
CA PRO A 116 7.71 0.60 6.12
C PRO A 116 8.68 0.17 7.23
#